data_AF-A0A0H5C6K2-F1
#
_entry.id   AF-A0A0H5C6K2-F1
#
_cell.length_a   1.000
_cell.length_b   1.000
_cell.length_c   1.000
_cell.angle_alpha   90.00
_cell.angle_beta   90.00
_cell.angle_gamma   90.00
#
_symmetry.space_group_name_H-M   'P 1'
#
loop_
_entity.id
_entity.type
_entity.pdbx_description
1 polymer ?
#
loop_
_entity_poly.entity_id
_entity_poly.type
_entity_poly.pdbx_seq_one_letter_code
_entity_poly.pdbx_strand_id
1 'polypeptide(L)'
;MAVAGAQMPLRSHQVSTGSPVPYDTERLTTKINMSQKLSKSTRQRLQNIRKFIDPLELQDEFLLMTLYPSKTHSITVKQDSGETVNIDSKSLEMLGWSLYNLERTKATLEVGAENASDALDIFSSATHKKLQKQSTLSRFLSGKGYSDSVVTSTGQSTPYKMVQSSLFILLGIIAYKFGKKSAQEFLQQKVFSSRRNIFEIAAKS
;
A
#
# COMPACT_ATOMS: atom_id res chain seq x y z
N MET A 1 9.35 31.28 -58.68
CA MET A 1 8.13 30.93 -57.92
C MET A 1 8.59 30.38 -56.58
N ALA A 2 8.34 31.14 -55.50
CA ALA A 2 8.76 30.80 -54.15
C ALA A 2 7.64 30.03 -53.45
N VAL A 3 7.94 28.85 -52.89
CA VAL A 3 7.02 28.14 -51.99
C VAL A 3 7.56 28.34 -50.58
N ALA A 4 6.81 29.12 -49.81
CA ALA A 4 7.07 29.45 -48.42
C ALA A 4 6.93 28.21 -47.53
N GLY A 5 7.91 28.02 -46.63
CA GLY A 5 7.84 27.03 -45.57
C GLY A 5 6.76 27.42 -44.55
N ALA A 6 5.71 26.60 -44.48
CA ALA A 6 4.71 26.70 -43.42
C ALA A 6 5.24 26.02 -42.16
N GLN A 7 5.79 26.82 -41.25
CA GLN A 7 6.18 26.42 -39.91
C GLN A 7 4.91 26.34 -39.06
N MET A 8 4.48 25.14 -38.68
CA MET A 8 3.35 24.98 -37.76
C MET A 8 3.77 25.42 -36.35
N PRO A 9 3.03 26.33 -35.68
CA PRO A 9 3.30 26.66 -34.28
C PRO A 9 2.79 25.53 -33.38
N LEU A 10 3.71 24.92 -32.62
CA LEU A 10 3.38 24.07 -31.47
C LEU A 10 2.68 24.95 -30.43
N ARG A 11 1.35 24.91 -30.37
CA ARG A 11 0.58 25.46 -29.25
C ARG A 11 0.93 24.67 -28.00
N SER A 12 1.63 25.31 -27.08
CA SER A 12 1.78 24.85 -25.71
C SER A 12 0.39 24.79 -25.07
N HIS A 13 -0.17 23.60 -24.95
CA HIS A 13 -1.29 23.40 -24.06
C HIS A 13 -0.76 23.54 -22.63
N GLN A 14 -0.89 24.75 -22.07
CA GLN A 14 -0.90 24.96 -20.64
C GLN A 14 -1.99 24.06 -20.05
N VAL A 15 -1.57 23.01 -19.36
CA VAL A 15 -2.46 22.25 -18.48
C VAL A 15 -2.83 23.21 -17.37
N SER A 16 -4.04 23.78 -17.45
CA SER A 16 -4.67 24.52 -16.37
C SER A 16 -4.79 23.58 -15.17
N THR A 17 -3.88 23.74 -14.22
CA THR A 17 -3.94 23.09 -12.92
C THR A 17 -5.10 23.74 -12.17
N GLY A 18 -6.27 23.11 -12.31
CA GLY A 18 -7.45 23.44 -11.52
C GLY A 18 -7.07 23.59 -10.05
N SER A 19 -7.50 24.71 -9.48
CA SER A 19 -7.14 25.23 -8.17
C SER A 19 -7.04 24.15 -7.09
N PRO A 20 -6.04 24.21 -6.19
CA PRO A 20 -5.94 23.29 -5.08
C PRO A 20 -7.14 23.48 -4.16
N VAL A 21 -7.92 22.41 -3.99
CA VAL A 21 -8.93 22.31 -2.93
C VAL A 21 -8.21 22.57 -1.59
N PRO A 22 -8.67 23.53 -0.76
CA PRO A 22 -8.02 23.81 0.50
C PRO A 22 -8.38 22.67 1.47
N TYR A 23 -7.48 21.68 1.58
CA TYR A 23 -7.54 20.74 2.68
C TYR A 23 -6.86 21.39 3.88
N ASP A 24 -7.66 22.04 4.72
CA ASP A 24 -7.30 22.26 6.12
C ASP A 24 -7.07 20.89 6.76
N THR A 25 -5.80 20.49 6.78
CA THR A 25 -5.32 19.39 7.59
C THR A 25 -4.37 19.99 8.60
N GLU A 26 -4.86 20.18 9.82
CA GLU A 26 -3.98 20.23 10.99
C GLU A 26 -3.17 18.92 11.00
N ARG A 27 -2.00 18.96 10.37
CA ARG A 27 -1.09 17.83 10.24
C ARG A 27 -0.38 17.63 11.57
N LEU A 28 -1.03 16.91 12.48
CA LEU A 28 -0.41 16.42 13.70
C LEU A 28 0.68 15.40 13.34
N THR A 29 1.91 15.87 13.16
CA THR A 29 3.10 15.03 13.03
C THR A 29 3.40 14.46 14.41
N THR A 30 3.10 13.19 14.64
CA THR A 30 3.38 12.56 15.93
C THR A 30 4.72 11.83 15.85
N LYS A 31 5.76 12.37 16.50
CA LYS A 31 6.98 11.60 16.79
C LYS A 31 6.62 10.49 17.77
N ILE A 32 6.91 9.24 17.40
CA ILE A 32 6.67 8.09 18.29
C ILE A 32 7.73 8.16 19.41
N ASN A 33 7.33 8.59 20.61
CA ASN A 33 8.20 8.63 21.78
C ASN A 33 8.00 7.34 22.60
N MET A 34 9.01 6.45 22.56
CA MET A 34 8.98 5.11 23.15
C MET A 34 9.07 5.06 24.69
N SER A 35 9.15 6.22 25.36
CA SER A 35 9.25 6.29 26.83
C SER A 35 7.95 5.88 27.56
N GLN A 36 6.85 5.69 26.86
CA GLN A 36 5.57 5.27 27.45
C GLN A 36 5.28 3.77 27.23
N LYS A 37 4.93 3.06 28.31
CA LYS A 37 4.48 1.66 28.23
C LYS A 37 3.26 1.55 27.32
N LEU A 38 3.36 0.75 26.25
CA LEU A 38 2.24 0.45 25.35
C LEU A 38 1.07 -0.18 26.11
N SER A 39 -0.15 0.23 25.77
CA SER A 39 -1.38 -0.36 26.33
C SER A 39 -1.53 -1.84 25.92
N LYS A 40 -2.33 -2.61 26.68
CA LYS A 40 -2.61 -4.03 26.38
C LYS A 40 -3.24 -4.19 24.99
N SER A 41 -4.14 -3.29 24.60
CA SER A 41 -4.80 -3.34 23.29
C SER A 41 -3.84 -3.06 22.15
N THR A 42 -2.93 -2.09 22.30
CA THR A 42 -1.89 -1.81 21.29
C THR A 42 -0.97 -3.00 21.12
N ARG A 43 -0.52 -3.64 22.21
CA ARG A 43 0.31 -4.85 22.13
C ARG A 43 -0.38 -5.99 21.40
N GLN A 44 -1.67 -6.23 21.67
CA GLN A 44 -2.43 -7.28 20.97
C GLN A 44 -2.52 -7.00 19.46
N ARG A 45 -2.75 -5.74 19.07
CA ARG A 45 -2.80 -5.34 17.65
C ARG A 45 -1.46 -5.50 16.95
N LEU A 46 -0.36 -5.14 17.62
CA LEU A 46 1.00 -5.39 17.12
C LEU A 46 1.27 -6.89 16.93
N GLN A 47 0.83 -7.74 17.86
CA GLN A 47 0.94 -9.20 17.70
C GLN A 47 0.16 -9.73 16.50
N ASN A 48 -1.02 -9.18 16.21
CA ASN A 48 -1.79 -9.58 15.03
C ASN A 48 -1.05 -9.24 13.73
N ILE A 49 -0.40 -8.06 13.66
CA ILE A 49 0.45 -7.71 12.52
C ILE A 49 1.66 -8.63 12.45
N ARG A 50 2.33 -8.91 13.58
CA ARG A 50 3.48 -9.83 13.62
C ARG A 50 3.13 -11.22 13.07
N LYS A 51 1.98 -11.77 13.45
CA LYS A 51 1.46 -13.04 12.89
C LYS A 51 1.21 -12.95 11.38
N PHE A 52 0.77 -11.79 10.90
CA PHE A 52 0.53 -11.58 9.47
C PHE A 52 1.84 -11.53 8.65
N ILE A 53 2.90 -10.92 9.20
CA ILE A 53 4.20 -10.76 8.53
C ILE A 53 5.21 -11.89 8.73
N ASP A 54 4.92 -12.82 9.64
CA ASP A 54 5.77 -13.97 9.93
C ASP A 54 6.33 -14.64 8.65
N PRO A 55 7.65 -14.92 8.56
CA PRO A 55 8.66 -14.85 9.64
C PRO A 55 9.42 -13.50 9.77
N LEU A 56 8.92 -12.41 9.17
CA LEU A 56 9.64 -11.13 9.20
C LEU A 56 9.54 -10.44 10.58
N GLU A 57 10.69 -10.04 11.13
CA GLU A 57 10.75 -9.35 12.42
C GLU A 57 10.94 -7.84 12.27
N LEU A 58 9.88 -7.08 12.55
CA LEU A 58 9.93 -5.61 12.55
C LEU A 58 9.98 -5.04 13.97
N GLN A 59 10.64 -3.90 14.11
CA GLN A 59 10.65 -3.11 15.35
C GLN A 59 9.28 -2.47 15.57
N ASP A 60 8.91 -2.23 16.83
CA ASP A 60 7.58 -1.72 17.19
C ASP A 60 7.32 -0.33 16.59
N GLU A 61 8.33 0.53 16.44
CA GLU A 61 8.19 1.86 15.85
C GLU A 61 7.61 1.80 14.44
N PHE A 62 8.12 0.88 13.62
CA PHE A 62 7.62 0.65 12.27
C PHE A 62 6.20 0.08 12.30
N LEU A 63 5.94 -0.90 13.16
CA LEU A 63 4.62 -1.51 13.26
C LEU A 63 3.55 -0.50 13.75
N LEU A 64 3.90 0.42 14.65
CA LEU A 64 3.01 1.48 15.11
C LEU A 64 2.57 2.39 13.96
N MET A 65 3.42 2.65 12.96
CA MET A 65 3.04 3.42 11.77
C MET A 65 1.91 2.73 10.97
N THR A 66 1.84 1.40 11.03
CA THR A 66 0.80 0.62 10.34
C THR A 66 -0.52 0.57 11.10
N LEU A 67 -0.50 0.73 12.44
CA LEU A 67 -1.70 0.74 13.26
C LEU A 67 -2.56 1.99 13.04
N TYR A 68 -1.93 3.13 12.79
CA TYR A 68 -2.57 4.45 12.70
C TYR A 68 -2.37 5.10 11.33
N PRO A 69 -2.88 4.50 10.24
CA PRO A 69 -2.62 4.98 8.87
C PRO A 69 -3.15 6.40 8.59
N SER A 70 -4.08 6.92 9.40
CA SER A 70 -4.55 8.31 9.28
C SER A 70 -3.55 9.35 9.80
N LYS A 71 -2.58 8.94 10.61
CA LYS A 71 -1.59 9.85 11.19
C LYS A 71 -0.36 9.88 10.32
N THR A 72 0.17 11.08 10.13
CA THR A 72 1.51 11.21 9.53
C THR A 72 2.53 10.93 10.62
N HIS A 73 3.17 9.79 10.52
CA HIS A 73 4.25 9.38 11.40
C HIS A 73 5.58 9.62 10.70
N SER A 74 6.58 10.00 11.45
CA SER A 74 7.95 10.06 10.98
C SER A 74 8.88 9.47 12.01
N ILE A 75 9.85 8.70 11.50
CA ILE A 75 10.91 8.10 12.30
C ILE A 75 12.25 8.53 11.72
N THR A 76 13.17 8.87 12.62
CA THR A 76 14.51 9.30 12.27
C THR A 76 15.45 8.14 12.46
N VAL A 77 16.03 7.64 11.37
CA VAL A 77 16.94 6.50 11.37
C VAL A 77 18.35 6.99 11.06
N LYS A 78 19.30 6.63 11.92
CA LYS A 78 20.73 6.81 11.62
C LYS A 78 21.19 5.65 10.74
N GLN A 79 21.74 5.96 9.58
CA GLN A 79 22.37 4.99 8.71
C GLN A 79 23.82 4.72 9.15
N ASP A 80 24.38 3.60 8.68
CA ASP A 80 25.77 3.23 8.92
C ASP A 80 26.75 4.26 8.34
N SER A 81 26.34 5.02 7.33
CA SER A 81 27.06 6.15 6.74
C SER A 81 27.17 7.36 7.68
N GLY A 82 26.48 7.36 8.82
CA GLY A 82 26.33 8.50 9.71
C GLY A 82 25.25 9.49 9.27
N GLU A 83 24.68 9.33 8.07
CA GLU A 83 23.56 10.13 7.60
C GLU A 83 22.29 9.80 8.39
N THR A 84 21.51 10.83 8.68
CA THR A 84 20.24 10.69 9.37
C THR A 84 19.11 10.86 8.37
N VAL A 85 18.33 9.81 8.15
CA VAL A 85 17.21 9.82 7.21
C VAL A 85 15.88 9.88 7.97
N ASN A 86 15.02 10.79 7.55
CA ASN A 86 13.66 10.89 8.05
C ASN A 86 12.72 10.09 7.14
N ILE A 87 12.06 9.09 7.71
CA ILE A 87 11.15 8.21 6.98
C ILE A 87 9.74 8.54 7.42
N ASP A 88 8.91 9.04 6.51
CA ASP A 88 7.52 9.34 6.78
C ASP A 88 6.58 8.22 6.30
N SER A 89 5.43 8.07 6.97
CA SER A 89 4.44 7.03 6.65
C SER A 89 3.84 7.18 5.26
N LYS A 90 3.75 8.39 4.70
CA LYS A 90 3.18 8.60 3.35
C LYS A 90 4.13 8.12 2.26
N SER A 91 5.43 8.38 2.40
CA SER A 91 6.45 7.85 1.50
C SER A 91 6.45 6.32 1.49
N LEU A 92 6.32 5.70 2.66
CA LEU A 92 6.18 4.25 2.78
C LEU A 92 4.87 3.73 2.17
N GLU A 93 3.75 4.43 2.40
CA GLU A 93 2.47 4.09 1.78
C GLU A 93 2.55 4.13 0.25
N MET A 94 3.12 5.18 -0.34
CA MET A 94 3.31 5.29 -1.79
C MET A 94 4.18 4.18 -2.35
N LEU A 95 5.28 3.84 -1.66
CA LEU A 95 6.16 2.74 -2.05
C LEU A 95 5.39 1.40 -2.04
N GLY A 96 4.68 1.10 -0.96
CA GLY A 96 3.92 -0.14 -0.84
C GLY A 96 2.74 -0.23 -1.81
N TRP A 97 2.05 0.87 -2.07
CA TRP A 97 1.00 0.94 -3.10
C TRP A 97 1.55 0.63 -4.48
N SER A 98 2.69 1.23 -4.83
CA SER A 98 3.35 1.01 -6.13
C SER A 98 3.79 -0.46 -6.30
N LEU A 99 4.40 -1.04 -5.25
CA LEU A 99 4.80 -2.44 -5.23
C LEU A 99 3.60 -3.38 -5.35
N TYR A 100 2.54 -3.14 -4.58
CA TYR A 100 1.33 -3.96 -4.63
C TYR A 100 0.72 -3.97 -6.03
N ASN A 101 0.60 -2.81 -6.67
CA ASN A 101 0.02 -2.74 -8.02
C ASN A 101 0.88 -3.46 -9.06
N LEU A 102 2.21 -3.33 -8.98
CA LEU A 102 3.13 -4.02 -9.87
C LEU A 102 2.99 -5.54 -9.72
N GLU A 103 3.07 -6.05 -8.50
CA GLU A 103 2.99 -7.49 -8.24
C GLU A 103 1.61 -8.06 -8.55
N ARG A 104 0.53 -7.30 -8.29
CA ARG A 104 -0.83 -7.69 -8.67
C ARG A 104 -0.95 -7.83 -10.19
N THR A 105 -0.42 -6.87 -10.95
CA THR A 105 -0.44 -6.92 -12.41
C THR A 105 0.33 -8.13 -12.92
N LYS A 106 1.53 -8.37 -12.38
CA LYS A 106 2.34 -9.55 -12.70
C LYS A 106 1.59 -10.86 -12.40
N ALA A 107 1.05 -11.01 -11.19
CA ALA A 107 0.29 -12.19 -10.80
C ALA A 107 -0.97 -12.39 -11.67
N THR A 108 -1.62 -11.30 -12.10
CA THR A 108 -2.77 -11.40 -13.02
C THR A 108 -2.36 -11.96 -14.38
N LEU A 109 -1.24 -11.48 -14.92
CA LEU A 109 -0.69 -12.00 -16.17
C LEU A 109 -0.31 -13.48 -16.05
N GLU A 110 0.34 -13.88 -14.95
CA GLU A 110 0.73 -15.27 -14.70
C GLU A 110 -0.48 -16.21 -14.62
N VAL A 111 -1.54 -15.81 -13.92
CA VAL A 111 -2.78 -16.61 -13.79
C VAL A 111 -3.58 -16.62 -15.09
N GLY A 112 -3.59 -15.52 -15.84
CA GLY A 112 -4.38 -15.38 -17.06
C GLY A 112 -3.73 -15.99 -18.30
N ALA A 113 -2.39 -16.15 -18.31
CA ALA A 113 -1.62 -16.59 -19.47
C ALA A 113 -2.02 -17.98 -20.00
N GLU A 114 -2.50 -18.87 -19.13
CA GLU A 114 -2.89 -20.23 -19.54
C GLU A 114 -4.17 -20.27 -20.38
N ASN A 115 -5.01 -19.24 -20.31
CA ASN A 115 -6.38 -19.28 -20.82
C ASN A 115 -6.71 -18.15 -21.81
N ALA A 116 -5.77 -17.26 -22.10
CA ALA A 116 -6.02 -16.08 -22.92
C ALA A 116 -5.39 -16.18 -24.30
N SER A 117 -6.15 -15.85 -25.34
CA SER A 117 -5.64 -15.68 -26.72
C SER A 117 -4.79 -14.43 -26.89
N ASP A 118 -5.10 -13.37 -26.12
CA ASP A 118 -4.35 -12.11 -26.06
C ASP A 118 -4.13 -11.73 -24.59
N ALA A 119 -2.95 -11.21 -24.26
CA ALA A 119 -2.64 -10.69 -22.94
C ALA A 119 -3.60 -9.57 -22.50
N LEU A 120 -4.16 -8.81 -23.45
CA LEU A 120 -5.14 -7.76 -23.14
C LEU A 120 -6.50 -8.31 -22.67
N ASP A 121 -6.88 -9.53 -23.09
CA ASP A 121 -8.12 -10.17 -22.67
C ASP A 121 -8.12 -10.50 -21.18
N ILE A 122 -6.94 -10.76 -20.60
CA ILE A 122 -6.76 -11.00 -19.17
C ILE A 122 -7.28 -9.79 -18.36
N PHE A 123 -6.98 -8.58 -18.81
CA PHE A 123 -7.35 -7.33 -18.14
C PHE A 123 -8.82 -6.94 -18.35
N SER A 124 -9.48 -7.46 -19.39
CA SER A 124 -10.90 -7.22 -19.62
C SER A 124 -11.81 -8.12 -18.78
N SER A 125 -11.25 -9.19 -18.20
CA SER A 125 -11.96 -10.20 -17.41
C SER A 125 -12.69 -9.62 -16.18
N ALA A 126 -13.83 -10.23 -15.82
CA ALA A 126 -14.61 -9.84 -14.65
C ALA A 126 -13.81 -10.01 -13.34
N THR A 127 -12.99 -11.05 -13.24
CA THR A 127 -12.09 -11.29 -12.10
C THR A 127 -11.08 -10.17 -11.96
N HIS A 128 -10.46 -9.73 -13.07
CA HIS A 128 -9.52 -8.61 -13.02
C HIS A 128 -10.19 -7.30 -12.57
N LYS A 129 -11.35 -6.98 -13.14
CA LYS A 129 -12.15 -5.81 -12.70
C LYS A 129 -12.46 -5.85 -11.21
N LYS A 130 -12.73 -7.03 -10.64
CA LYS A 130 -12.95 -7.21 -9.21
C LYS A 130 -11.68 -7.07 -8.39
N LEU A 131 -10.52 -7.53 -8.86
CA LEU A 131 -9.22 -7.33 -8.19
C LEU A 131 -8.80 -5.87 -8.07
N GLN A 132 -9.30 -5.01 -8.96
CA GLN A 132 -9.09 -3.56 -8.86
C GLN A 132 -9.99 -2.89 -7.81
N LYS A 133 -11.10 -3.52 -7.39
CA LYS A 133 -12.02 -2.93 -6.42
C LYS A 133 -11.39 -2.91 -5.02
N GLN A 134 -11.53 -1.78 -4.35
CA GLN A 134 -11.06 -1.63 -2.97
C GLN A 134 -11.70 -2.66 -2.02
N SER A 135 -12.98 -2.96 -2.22
CA SER A 135 -13.72 -3.94 -1.42
C SER A 135 -13.11 -5.34 -1.47
N THR A 136 -12.49 -5.75 -2.58
CA THR A 136 -11.87 -7.07 -2.72
C THR A 136 -10.66 -7.22 -1.82
N LEU A 137 -9.74 -6.25 -1.88
CA LEU A 137 -8.56 -6.24 -1.01
C LEU A 137 -8.97 -6.12 0.47
N SER A 138 -9.97 -5.30 0.78
CA SER A 138 -10.45 -5.17 2.17
C SER A 138 -11.11 -6.44 2.69
N ARG A 139 -11.92 -7.14 1.88
CA ARG A 139 -12.47 -8.46 2.24
C ARG A 139 -11.37 -9.49 2.48
N PHE A 140 -10.35 -9.50 1.64
CA PHE A 140 -9.17 -10.34 1.85
C PHE A 140 -8.52 -10.06 3.20
N LEU A 141 -8.22 -8.79 3.50
CA LEU A 141 -7.57 -8.40 4.75
C LEU A 141 -8.42 -8.70 5.98
N SER A 142 -9.74 -8.48 5.92
CA SER A 142 -10.66 -8.89 6.98
C SER A 142 -10.72 -10.40 7.17
N GLY A 143 -10.74 -11.18 6.08
CA GLY A 143 -10.69 -12.65 6.14
C GLY A 143 -9.40 -13.20 6.74
N LYS A 144 -8.32 -12.41 6.78
CA LYS A 144 -7.06 -12.72 7.45
C LYS A 144 -6.97 -12.15 8.88
N GLY A 145 -8.01 -11.48 9.38
CA GLY A 145 -8.00 -10.80 10.68
C GLY A 145 -7.09 -9.57 10.74
N TYR A 146 -6.60 -9.08 9.61
CA TYR A 146 -5.68 -7.94 9.58
C TYR A 146 -6.39 -6.63 9.93
N SER A 147 -7.65 -6.46 9.52
CA SER A 147 -8.45 -5.26 9.79
C SER A 147 -8.56 -4.90 11.26
N ASP A 148 -8.52 -5.90 12.14
CA ASP A 148 -8.68 -5.74 13.59
C ASP A 148 -7.44 -5.14 14.25
N SER A 149 -6.31 -5.13 13.53
CA SER A 149 -5.08 -4.48 13.97
C SER A 149 -5.17 -2.97 13.80
N VAL A 150 -5.89 -2.49 12.78
CA VAL A 150 -5.94 -1.06 12.41
C VAL A 150 -6.83 -0.28 13.37
N VAL A 151 -6.34 0.88 13.82
CA VAL A 151 -7.03 1.76 14.76
C VAL A 151 -7.68 2.93 14.02
N THR A 152 -8.96 3.14 14.29
CA THR A 152 -9.72 4.32 13.84
C THR A 152 -9.90 5.30 14.99
N SER A 153 -10.07 6.58 14.67
CA SER A 153 -10.38 7.62 15.65
C SER A 153 -11.84 7.57 16.12
N THR A 154 -12.72 6.87 15.39
CA THR A 154 -14.18 6.97 15.56
C THR A 154 -14.83 5.75 16.24
N GLY A 155 -14.06 4.70 16.56
CA GLY A 155 -14.59 3.48 17.20
C GLY A 155 -15.56 2.66 16.32
N GLN A 156 -15.80 3.09 15.07
CA GLN A 156 -16.59 2.37 14.07
C GLN A 156 -15.77 1.33 13.31
N SER A 157 -16.44 0.50 12.52
CA SER A 157 -15.82 -0.44 11.58
C SER A 157 -14.76 0.25 10.75
N THR A 158 -13.56 -0.34 10.67
CA THR A 158 -12.43 0.28 9.98
C THR A 158 -12.74 0.52 8.49
N PRO A 159 -12.70 1.79 8.02
CA PRO A 159 -12.91 2.08 6.61
C PRO A 159 -11.95 1.31 5.71
N TYR A 160 -12.44 0.82 4.57
CA TYR A 160 -11.64 0.05 3.61
C TYR A 160 -10.34 0.75 3.23
N LYS A 161 -10.39 2.06 2.99
CA LYS A 161 -9.22 2.88 2.66
C LYS A 161 -8.16 2.87 3.76
N MET A 162 -8.54 2.86 5.03
CA MET A 162 -7.59 2.80 6.16
C MET A 162 -6.91 1.44 6.25
N VAL A 163 -7.66 0.35 6.08
CA VAL A 163 -7.10 -1.01 6.10
C VAL A 163 -6.07 -1.18 4.97
N GLN A 164 -6.37 -0.65 3.78
CA GLN A 164 -5.45 -0.68 2.65
C GLN A 164 -4.22 0.18 2.87
N SER A 165 -4.41 1.42 3.34
CA SER A 165 -3.32 2.33 3.68
C SER A 165 -2.36 1.68 4.69
N SER A 166 -2.90 1.02 5.73
CA SER A 166 -2.12 0.24 6.69
C SER A 166 -1.29 -0.86 6.01
N LEU A 167 -1.89 -1.65 5.10
CA LEU A 167 -1.16 -2.66 4.34
C LEU A 167 -0.05 -2.03 3.47
N PHE A 168 -0.33 -0.92 2.79
CA PHE A 168 0.66 -0.27 1.92
C PHE A 168 1.82 0.31 2.74
N ILE A 169 1.56 0.92 3.89
CA ILE A 169 2.61 1.34 4.82
C ILE A 169 3.45 0.12 5.22
N LEU A 170 2.82 -1.00 5.60
CA LEU A 170 3.52 -2.22 5.97
C LEU A 170 4.41 -2.77 4.85
N LEU A 171 3.90 -2.79 3.62
CA LEU A 171 4.68 -3.21 2.45
C LEU A 171 5.86 -2.27 2.17
N GLY A 172 5.65 -0.96 2.30
CA GLY A 172 6.74 0.02 2.22
C GLY A 172 7.80 -0.21 3.27
N ILE A 173 7.41 -0.54 4.50
CA ILE A 173 8.32 -0.88 5.59
C ILE A 173 9.12 -2.14 5.28
N ILE A 174 8.46 -3.20 4.81
CA ILE A 174 9.15 -4.45 4.43
C ILE A 174 10.17 -4.17 3.32
N ALA A 175 9.77 -3.41 2.30
CA ALA A 175 10.66 -3.05 1.20
C ALA A 175 11.84 -2.19 1.66
N TYR A 176 11.61 -1.26 2.60
CA TYR A 176 12.66 -0.42 3.17
C TYR A 176 13.63 -1.22 4.05
N LYS A 177 13.12 -2.11 4.91
CA LYS A 177 13.93 -2.84 5.91
C LYS A 177 14.63 -4.08 5.35
N PHE A 178 13.97 -4.79 4.45
CA PHE A 178 14.42 -6.10 3.94
C PHE A 178 14.66 -6.11 2.43
N GLY A 179 14.46 -4.96 1.77
CA GLY A 179 14.62 -4.82 0.32
C GLY A 179 13.38 -5.20 -0.48
N LYS A 180 13.39 -4.77 -1.75
CA LYS A 180 12.30 -5.00 -2.71
C LYS A 180 11.94 -6.48 -2.84
N LYS A 181 12.94 -7.35 -2.96
CA LYS A 181 12.73 -8.80 -3.20
C LYS A 181 11.90 -9.44 -2.08
N SER A 182 12.23 -9.14 -0.82
CA SER A 182 11.50 -9.62 0.35
C SER A 182 10.04 -9.15 0.38
N ALA A 183 9.77 -7.91 -0.04
CA ALA A 183 8.40 -7.41 -0.14
C ALA A 183 7.60 -8.11 -1.25
N GLN A 184 8.25 -8.44 -2.37
CA GLN A 184 7.62 -9.21 -3.45
C GLN A 184 7.31 -10.64 -2.98
N GLU A 185 8.26 -11.32 -2.34
CA GLU A 185 8.07 -12.66 -1.79
C GLU A 185 6.94 -12.69 -0.76
N PHE A 186 6.88 -11.68 0.11
CA PHE A 186 5.77 -11.52 1.06
C PHE A 186 4.41 -11.41 0.35
N LEU A 187 4.30 -10.56 -0.68
CA LEU A 187 3.06 -10.42 -1.46
C LEU A 187 2.66 -11.72 -2.14
N GLN A 188 3.61 -12.41 -2.75
CA GLN A 188 3.37 -13.68 -3.42
C GLN A 188 2.88 -14.74 -2.43
N GLN A 189 3.55 -14.90 -1.29
CA GLN A 189 3.22 -15.93 -0.31
C GLN A 189 1.93 -15.63 0.47
N LYS A 190 1.74 -14.38 0.92
CA LYS A 190 0.64 -14.03 1.84
C LYS A 190 -0.60 -13.56 1.11
N VAL A 191 -0.48 -12.89 -0.03
CA VAL A 191 -1.61 -12.25 -0.73
C VAL A 191 -2.06 -13.04 -1.95
N PHE A 192 -1.15 -13.38 -2.86
CA PHE A 192 -1.50 -13.95 -4.17
C PHE A 192 -1.57 -15.48 -4.19
N SER A 193 -0.73 -16.17 -3.42
CA SER A 193 -0.63 -17.65 -3.43
C SER A 193 -1.19 -18.32 -2.17
N SER A 194 -1.65 -17.56 -1.17
CA SER A 194 -2.16 -18.15 0.08
C SER A 194 -3.50 -18.86 -0.12
N ARG A 195 -3.85 -19.82 0.76
CA ARG A 195 -5.23 -20.36 0.81
C ARG A 195 -6.21 -19.20 1.07
N ARG A 196 -7.29 -19.13 0.29
CA ARG A 196 -8.19 -17.96 0.26
C ARG A 196 -7.44 -16.69 -0.16
N ASN A 197 -6.66 -16.79 -1.25
CA ASN A 197 -5.97 -15.65 -1.83
C ASN A 197 -6.96 -14.63 -2.40
N ILE A 198 -6.43 -13.47 -2.80
CA ILE A 198 -7.23 -12.39 -3.35
C ILE A 198 -7.92 -12.76 -4.68
N PHE A 199 -7.36 -13.67 -5.48
CA PHE A 199 -7.96 -14.14 -6.73
C PHE A 199 -9.20 -15.00 -6.48
N GLU A 200 -9.17 -15.90 -5.50
CA GLU A 200 -10.35 -16.68 -5.09
C GLU A 200 -11.48 -15.77 -4.59
N ILE A 201 -11.14 -14.72 -3.84
CA ILE A 201 -12.12 -13.75 -3.33
C ILE A 201 -12.73 -12.95 -4.49
N ALA A 202 -11.91 -12.55 -5.46
CA ALA A 202 -12.37 -11.88 -6.67
C ALA A 202 -13.26 -12.78 -7.54
N ALA A 203 -12.97 -14.08 -7.63
CA ALA A 203 -13.76 -15.02 -8.41
C ALA A 203 -15.16 -15.28 -7.81
N LYS A 204 -15.28 -15.29 -6.47
CA LYS A 204 -16.53 -15.56 -5.73
C LYS A 204 -17.43 -14.33 -5.52
N SER A 205 -16.86 -13.12 -5.57
CA SER A 205 -17.58 -11.84 -5.38
C SER A 205 -18.36 -11.44 -6.62
#